data_AF-A0A2V9KZ19-F1
#
_entry.id   AF-A0A2V9KZ19-F1
#
_cell.length_a   1.000
_cell.length_b   1.000
_cell.length_c   1.000
_cell.angle_alpha   90.00
_cell.angle_beta   90.00
_cell.angle_gamma   90.00
#
_symmetry.space_group_name_H-M   'P 1'
#
loop_
_entity.id
_entity.type
_entity.pdbx_description
1 polymer ?
#
loop_
_entity_poly.entity_id
_entity_poly.type
_entity_poly.pdbx_seq_one_letter_code
_entity_poly.pdbx_strand_id
1 'polypeptide(L)'
;MLRELPYSSTERLDGVNGLAHAMQAIATLLVMCDARDLGVSVGENPGVRDQGSGAADAGSSGVPSAVTFEPNIYLYDKYPGGVGLSEPLFRLSDALLENTRKLIERCACPGCPSCVGPVGDVGEKGKGVALAILRGILDSV
;
A
#
# COMPACT_ATOMS: atom_id res chain seq x y z
N MET A 1 13.70 -2.73 6.72
CA MET A 1 12.80 -1.55 6.64
C MET A 1 11.45 -1.76 7.33
N LEU A 2 10.44 -2.44 6.76
CA LEU A 2 9.10 -2.54 7.38
C LEU A 2 9.08 -3.26 8.75
N ARG A 3 9.97 -4.24 8.97
CA ARG A 3 10.11 -4.95 10.25
C ARG A 3 10.68 -4.08 11.38
N GLU A 4 11.42 -3.02 11.06
CA GLU A 4 12.08 -2.13 12.03
C GLU A 4 11.12 -1.09 12.62
N LEU A 5 9.98 -0.86 11.99
CA LEU A 5 8.97 0.05 12.52
C LEU A 5 8.33 -0.53 13.80
N PRO A 6 8.13 0.27 14.87
CA PRO A 6 7.60 -0.19 16.15
C PRO A 6 6.06 -0.38 16.13
N TYR A 7 5.55 -1.06 15.11
CA TYR A 7 4.13 -1.35 14.92
C TYR A 7 3.89 -2.86 14.80
N SER A 8 2.71 -3.31 15.23
CA SER A 8 2.24 -4.68 15.04
C SER A 8 1.97 -5.01 13.56
N SER A 9 1.87 -6.28 13.21
CA SER A 9 1.56 -6.72 11.83
C SER A 9 0.23 -6.16 11.31
N THR A 10 -0.80 -6.10 12.18
CA THR A 10 -2.10 -5.53 11.83
C THR A 10 -1.99 -4.04 11.58
N GLU A 11 -1.36 -3.28 12.48
CA GLU A 11 -1.16 -1.83 12.29
C GLU A 11 -0.35 -1.51 11.02
N ARG A 12 0.61 -2.37 10.66
CA ARG A 12 1.37 -2.24 9.40
C ARG A 12 0.46 -2.47 8.19
N LEU A 13 -0.36 -3.51 8.20
CA LEU A 13 -1.31 -3.79 7.11
C LEU A 13 -2.34 -2.66 6.98
N ASP A 14 -2.86 -2.15 8.08
CA ASP A 14 -3.78 -1.02 8.10
C ASP A 14 -3.13 0.24 7.51
N GLY A 15 -1.86 0.50 7.88
CA GLY A 15 -1.07 1.58 7.29
C GLY A 15 -0.81 1.40 5.79
N VAL A 16 -0.58 0.18 5.31
CA VAL A 16 -0.43 -0.13 3.89
C VAL A 16 -1.74 0.10 3.14
N ASN A 17 -2.87 -0.37 3.68
CA ASN A 17 -4.19 -0.13 3.10
C ASN A 17 -4.50 1.37 3.04
N GLY A 18 -4.16 2.11 4.10
CA GLY A 18 -4.35 3.55 4.11
C GLY A 18 -3.44 4.31 3.15
N LEU A 19 -2.20 3.85 3.00
CA LEU A 19 -1.29 4.37 2.00
C LEU A 19 -1.81 4.10 0.57
N ALA A 20 -2.31 2.89 0.31
CA ALA A 20 -2.87 2.50 -0.98
C ALA A 20 -4.07 3.39 -1.37
N HIS A 21 -4.97 3.68 -0.43
CA HIS A 21 -6.10 4.60 -0.64
C HIS A 21 -5.62 6.01 -0.99
N ALA A 22 -4.65 6.54 -0.26
CA ALA A 22 -4.07 7.86 -0.51
C ALA A 22 -3.36 7.93 -1.87
N MET A 23 -2.60 6.90 -2.22
CA MET A 23 -1.91 6.80 -3.51
C MET A 23 -2.92 6.76 -4.67
N GLN A 24 -4.02 6.00 -4.56
CA GLN A 24 -5.04 5.97 -5.60
C GLN A 24 -5.64 7.36 -5.85
N ALA A 25 -5.93 8.12 -4.78
CA ALA A 25 -6.47 9.47 -4.90
C ALA A 25 -5.51 10.46 -5.58
N ILE A 26 -4.19 10.34 -5.34
CA ILE A 26 -3.20 11.17 -6.03
C ILE A 26 -2.95 10.69 -7.46
N ALA A 27 -2.97 9.38 -7.69
CA ALA A 27 -2.77 8.81 -9.01
C ALA A 27 -3.80 9.33 -10.01
N THR A 28 -5.08 9.37 -9.64
CA THR A 28 -6.17 9.87 -10.51
C THR A 28 -5.97 11.33 -10.90
N LEU A 29 -5.44 12.15 -9.99
CA LEU A 29 -5.10 13.55 -10.27
C LEU A 29 -3.88 13.69 -11.18
N LEU A 30 -2.86 12.82 -11.02
CA LEU A 30 -1.64 12.88 -11.83
C LEU A 30 -1.86 12.47 -13.29
N VAL A 31 -2.69 11.44 -13.52
CA VAL A 31 -3.01 10.99 -14.88
C VAL A 31 -4.32 11.58 -15.42
N MET A 32 -4.95 12.50 -14.68
CA MET A 32 -6.18 13.19 -15.08
C MET A 32 -7.32 12.23 -15.49
N CYS A 33 -7.52 11.16 -14.71
CA CYS A 33 -8.56 10.17 -14.94
C CYS A 33 -9.66 10.22 -13.87
N ASP A 34 -10.78 9.55 -14.10
CA ASP A 34 -11.80 9.37 -13.05
C ASP A 34 -11.32 8.36 -12.00
N ALA A 35 -11.87 8.44 -10.79
CA ALA A 35 -11.57 7.50 -9.71
C ALA A 35 -11.92 6.04 -10.06
N ARG A 36 -12.84 5.82 -11.01
CA ARG A 36 -13.24 4.48 -11.45
C ARG A 36 -12.26 3.87 -12.46
N ASP A 37 -11.39 4.69 -13.06
CA ASP A 37 -10.50 4.27 -14.15
C ASP A 37 -9.26 3.55 -13.62
N LEU A 38 -8.90 3.81 -12.36
CA LEU A 38 -7.79 3.18 -11.66
C LEU A 38 -8.29 2.27 -10.53
N GLY A 39 -7.75 1.05 -10.49
CA GLY A 39 -7.85 0.15 -9.36
C GLY A 39 -6.61 0.21 -8.49
N VAL A 40 -6.79 -0.10 -7.21
CA VAL A 40 -5.70 -0.35 -6.26
C VAL A 40 -5.90 -1.71 -5.61
N SER A 41 -4.82 -2.47 -5.45
CA SER A 41 -4.82 -3.70 -4.67
C SER A 41 -3.57 -3.80 -3.82
N VAL A 42 -3.72 -4.41 -2.65
CA VAL A 42 -2.61 -4.73 -1.76
C VAL A 42 -2.43 -6.24 -1.81
N GLY A 43 -1.21 -6.67 -2.10
CA GLY A 43 -0.84 -8.08 -2.12
C GLY A 43 0.50 -8.31 -1.44
N GLU A 44 0.86 -9.57 -1.30
CA GLU A 44 2.18 -9.98 -0.81
C GLU A 44 2.80 -10.88 -1.88
N ASN A 45 4.13 -10.87 -2.03
CA ASN A 45 4.79 -11.75 -2.98
C ASN A 45 4.75 -13.20 -2.48
N PRO A 46 4.03 -14.13 -3.16
CA PRO A 46 4.06 -15.54 -2.78
C PRO A 46 5.41 -16.21 -3.06
N GLY A 47 6.35 -15.51 -3.71
CA GLY A 47 7.72 -15.98 -3.99
C GLY A 47 8.71 -15.82 -2.81
N VAL A 48 8.37 -15.03 -1.79
CA VAL A 48 9.06 -15.03 -0.49
C VAL A 48 8.24 -15.84 0.51
N ARG A 49 7.58 -16.90 0.03
CA ARG A 49 7.17 -18.03 0.86
C ARG A 49 8.41 -18.90 1.02
N ASP A 50 9.15 -18.67 2.10
CA ASP A 50 9.40 -19.87 2.88
C ASP A 50 8.05 -20.35 3.43
N GLN A 51 7.84 -21.65 3.36
CA GLN A 51 6.53 -22.29 3.32
C GLN A 51 5.65 -21.98 4.55
N GLY A 52 4.45 -21.45 4.31
CA GLY A 52 3.32 -21.48 5.27
C GLY A 52 2.83 -20.09 5.69
N SER A 53 1.78 -19.56 5.07
CA SER A 53 0.40 -19.77 5.54
C SER A 53 -0.61 -19.38 4.45
N GLY A 54 -1.60 -20.15 4.01
CA GLY A 54 -2.04 -21.51 4.26
C GLY A 54 -3.32 -21.73 3.46
N ALA A 55 -3.34 -22.74 2.60
CA ALA A 55 -4.54 -23.46 2.20
C ALA A 55 -4.10 -24.92 2.10
N ALA A 56 -4.81 -25.78 2.82
CA ALA A 56 -4.42 -27.12 3.23
C ALA A 56 -4.10 -28.06 2.07
N ASP A 57 -3.01 -28.82 2.21
CA ASP A 57 -2.81 -30.18 1.66
C ASP A 57 -1.82 -30.92 2.59
N ALA A 58 -2.08 -32.20 2.84
CA ALA A 58 -1.55 -32.98 3.95
C ALA A 58 -0.03 -33.32 3.88
N GLY A 59 0.65 -33.21 5.03
CA GLY A 59 1.79 -34.04 5.40
C GLY A 59 3.18 -33.61 4.89
N SER A 60 3.85 -32.72 5.62
CA SER A 60 5.32 -32.62 5.61
C SER A 60 5.80 -31.79 6.79
N SER A 61 6.61 -32.40 7.66
CA SER A 61 7.30 -31.72 8.75
C SER A 61 8.44 -30.87 8.19
N GLY A 62 8.25 -29.55 8.12
CA GLY A 62 9.27 -28.57 7.71
C GLY A 62 9.48 -27.50 8.79
N VAL A 63 10.75 -27.16 9.03
CA VAL A 63 11.23 -26.15 9.99
C VAL A 63 10.65 -24.76 9.66
N PRO A 64 10.18 -23.95 10.62
CA PRO A 64 9.62 -22.63 10.33
C PRO A 64 10.73 -21.63 9.95
N SER A 65 10.92 -21.33 8.66
CA SER A 65 11.70 -20.16 8.27
C SER A 65 10.80 -18.92 8.31
N ALA A 66 11.37 -17.80 8.73
CA ALA A 66 10.62 -16.61 9.09
C ALA A 66 9.93 -15.96 7.87
N VAL A 67 8.62 -16.17 7.72
CA VAL A 67 7.77 -15.50 6.71
C VAL A 67 8.02 -13.99 6.72
N THR A 68 8.53 -13.46 5.62
CA THR A 68 8.87 -12.03 5.50
C THR A 68 7.65 -11.26 5.01
N PHE A 69 7.16 -10.37 5.88
CA PHE A 69 6.08 -9.44 5.55
C PHE A 69 6.60 -8.40 4.55
N GLU A 70 6.25 -8.58 3.29
CA GLU A 70 6.60 -7.73 2.14
C GLU A 70 5.33 -7.36 1.35
N PRO A 71 4.58 -6.36 1.83
CA PRO A 71 3.39 -5.87 1.16
C PRO A 71 3.75 -5.06 -0.09
N ASN A 72 3.03 -5.31 -1.17
CA ASN A 72 3.10 -4.58 -2.42
C ASN A 72 1.77 -3.85 -2.67
N ILE A 73 1.86 -2.59 -3.10
CA ILE A 73 0.72 -1.80 -3.56
C ILE A 73 0.74 -1.79 -5.09
N TYR A 74 -0.32 -2.29 -5.70
CA TYR A 74 -0.50 -2.29 -7.15
C TYR A 74 -1.52 -1.23 -7.53
N LEU A 75 -1.15 -0.36 -8.48
CA LEU A 75 -2.05 0.57 -9.15
C LEU A 75 -2.17 0.12 -10.60
N TYR A 76 -3.40 -0.03 -11.08
CA TYR A 76 -3.66 -0.61 -12.40
C TYR A 76 -4.89 -0.01 -13.07
N ASP A 77 -4.92 -0.06 -14.40
CA ASP A 77 -6.07 0.38 -15.19
C ASP A 77 -7.25 -0.56 -14.97
N LYS A 78 -8.39 -0.04 -14.49
CA LYS A 78 -9.62 -0.81 -14.28
C LYS A 78 -10.45 -0.94 -15.57
N TYR A 79 -9.76 -1.11 -16.69
CA TYR A 79 -10.34 -1.31 -18.01
C TYR A 79 -9.85 -2.63 -18.62
N PRO A 80 -10.73 -3.46 -19.20
CA PRO A 80 -10.31 -4.68 -19.89
C PRO A 80 -9.28 -4.36 -20.99
N GLY A 81 -8.13 -5.03 -20.95
CA GLY A 81 -7.03 -4.80 -21.88
C GLY A 81 -6.09 -3.64 -21.54
N GLY A 82 -6.43 -2.81 -20.55
CA GLY A 82 -5.66 -1.62 -20.18
C GLY A 82 -5.82 -0.49 -21.20
N VAL A 83 -5.96 0.74 -20.71
CA VAL A 83 -6.08 1.95 -21.56
C VAL A 83 -4.78 2.74 -21.60
N GLY A 84 -3.78 2.34 -20.83
CA GLY A 84 -2.45 2.94 -20.78
C GLY A 84 -2.31 4.05 -19.74
N LEU A 85 -3.06 4.05 -18.63
CA LEU A 85 -2.87 5.01 -17.54
C LEU A 85 -1.70 4.60 -16.63
N SER A 86 -1.49 3.30 -16.47
CA SER A 86 -0.45 2.74 -15.59
C SER A 86 0.97 3.07 -16.05
N GLU A 87 1.23 3.12 -17.36
CA GLU A 87 2.56 3.45 -17.92
C GLU A 87 3.01 4.89 -17.60
N PRO A 88 2.22 5.96 -17.91
CA PRO A 88 2.58 7.31 -17.50
C PRO A 88 2.58 7.48 -15.98
N LEU A 89 1.68 6.80 -15.25
CA LEU A 89 1.70 6.81 -13.78
C LEU A 89 3.01 6.25 -13.22
N PHE A 90 3.53 5.16 -13.81
CA PHE A 90 4.80 4.56 -13.41
C PHE A 90 5.97 5.53 -13.64
N ARG A 91 5.98 6.27 -14.76
CA ARG A 91 6.98 7.33 -15.00
C ARG A 91 6.87 8.49 -14.00
N LEU A 92 5.70 8.68 -13.40
CA LEU A 92 5.43 9.71 -12.40
C LEU A 92 5.51 9.18 -10.96
N SER A 93 6.17 8.04 -10.73
CA SER A 93 6.29 7.40 -9.40
C SER A 93 6.76 8.36 -8.31
N ASP A 94 7.78 9.16 -8.58
CA ASP A 94 8.36 10.06 -7.59
C ASP A 94 7.38 11.18 -7.22
N ALA A 95 6.69 11.72 -8.24
CA ALA A 95 5.64 12.70 -8.04
C ALA A 95 4.44 12.09 -7.29
N LEU A 96 4.09 10.83 -7.56
CA LEU A 96 3.04 10.12 -6.84
C LEU A 96 3.38 9.98 -5.35
N LEU A 97 4.57 9.50 -5.02
CA LEU A 97 5.00 9.32 -3.63
C LEU A 97 5.06 10.65 -2.86
N GLU A 98 5.68 11.67 -3.46
CA GLU A 98 5.83 12.97 -2.82
C GLU A 98 4.50 13.72 -2.64
N ASN A 99 3.60 13.65 -3.63
CA ASN A 99 2.28 14.27 -3.50
C ASN A 99 1.38 13.48 -2.52
N THR A 100 1.52 12.16 -2.45
CA THR A 100 0.87 11.33 -1.41
C THR A 100 1.34 11.73 -0.02
N ARG A 101 2.65 11.96 0.17
CA ARG A 101 3.20 12.44 1.44
C ARG A 101 2.59 13.76 1.85
N LYS A 102 2.56 14.73 0.92
CA LYS A 102 1.94 16.05 1.15
C LYS A 102 0.47 15.94 1.53
N LEU A 103 -0.29 15.07 0.87
CA LEU A 103 -1.71 14.83 1.20
C LEU A 103 -1.87 14.35 2.65
N ILE A 104 -1.11 13.32 3.04
CA ILE A 104 -1.22 12.71 4.37
C ILE A 104 -0.74 13.68 5.46
N GLU A 105 0.37 14.40 5.23
CA GLU A 105 0.94 15.35 6.21
C GLU A 105 0.05 16.58 6.42
N ARG A 106 -0.56 17.12 5.37
CA ARG A 106 -1.35 18.37 5.45
C ARG A 106 -2.78 18.14 5.94
N CYS A 107 -3.30 16.92 5.82
CA CYS A 107 -4.63 16.62 6.33
C CYS A 107 -4.61 16.67 7.88
N ALA A 108 -5.48 17.42 8.53
CA ALA A 108 -5.50 17.56 10.00
C ALA A 108 -6.24 16.43 10.73
N CYS A 109 -6.77 15.43 10.03
CA CYS A 109 -7.59 14.38 10.62
C CYS A 109 -6.74 13.23 11.23
N PRO A 110 -7.33 12.40 12.12
CA PRO A 110 -6.71 11.14 12.57
C PRO A 110 -6.72 10.05 11.47
N GLY A 111 -7.68 10.13 10.54
CA GLY A 111 -7.87 9.27 9.38
C GLY A 111 -9.26 9.56 8.80
N CYS A 112 -9.34 9.97 7.53
CA CYS A 112 -10.62 10.28 6.88
C CYS A 112 -10.64 9.78 5.43
N PRO A 113 -11.84 9.66 4.81
CA PRO A 113 -11.99 9.21 3.43
C PRO A 113 -11.21 10.04 2.39
N SER A 114 -10.84 11.29 2.72
CA SER A 114 -10.09 12.18 1.83
C SER A 114 -8.56 12.04 1.90
N CYS A 115 -8.01 11.26 2.83
CA CYS A 115 -6.56 11.03 2.93
C CYS A 115 -6.22 9.54 2.88
N VAL A 116 -6.12 8.89 4.04
CA VAL A 116 -5.77 7.46 4.18
C VAL A 116 -6.99 6.55 4.33
N GLY A 117 -8.20 7.09 4.40
CA GLY A 117 -9.40 6.31 4.73
C GLY A 117 -9.87 6.55 6.18
N PRO A 118 -11.12 6.19 6.50
CA PRO A 118 -11.70 6.40 7.82
C PRO A 118 -11.03 5.50 8.87
N VAL A 119 -11.00 5.98 10.11
CA VAL A 119 -10.36 5.26 11.25
C VAL A 119 -10.90 3.83 11.44
N GLY A 120 -12.16 3.57 11.08
CA GLY A 120 -12.75 2.22 11.14
C GLY A 120 -12.09 1.20 10.20
N ASP A 121 -11.50 1.66 9.09
CA ASP A 121 -10.92 0.80 8.07
C ASP A 121 -9.39 0.68 8.21
N VAL A 122 -8.73 1.73 8.72
CA VAL A 122 -7.26 1.81 8.83
C VAL A 122 -6.74 1.86 10.28
N GLY A 123 -7.63 1.69 11.27
CA GLY A 123 -7.28 1.76 12.68
C GLY A 123 -6.86 3.15 13.17
N GLU A 124 -6.70 3.30 14.48
CA GLU A 124 -6.39 4.59 15.12
C GLU A 124 -5.03 5.16 14.72
N LYS A 125 -4.06 4.28 14.44
CA LYS A 125 -2.69 4.67 14.06
C LYS A 125 -2.45 4.60 12.55
N GLY A 126 -3.42 4.18 11.74
CA GLY A 126 -3.22 3.91 10.31
C GLY A 126 -2.54 5.04 9.56
N LYS A 127 -2.96 6.29 9.81
CA LYS A 127 -2.35 7.47 9.21
C LYS A 127 -0.87 7.64 9.58
N GLY A 128 -0.54 7.46 10.86
CA GLY A 128 0.84 7.57 11.35
C GLY A 128 1.73 6.47 10.78
N VAL A 129 1.22 5.25 10.72
CA VAL A 129 1.92 4.11 10.13
C VAL A 129 2.13 4.31 8.62
N ALA A 130 1.08 4.71 7.89
CA ALA A 130 1.15 5.00 6.45
C ALA A 130 2.24 6.03 6.14
N LEU A 131 2.30 7.11 6.94
CA LEU A 131 3.31 8.14 6.78
C LEU A 131 4.73 7.64 7.11
N ALA A 132 4.88 6.80 8.12
CA ALA A 132 6.17 6.19 8.47
C ALA A 132 6.67 5.26 7.35
N ILE A 133 5.78 4.44 6.78
CA ILE A 133 6.08 3.58 5.64
C ILE A 133 6.52 4.42 4.44
N LEU A 134 5.72 5.44 4.09
CA LEU A 134 5.99 6.29 2.93
C LEU A 134 7.32 7.04 3.04
N ARG A 135 7.67 7.52 4.23
CA ARG A 135 8.97 8.17 4.48
C ARG A 135 10.14 7.21 4.25
N GLY A 136 10.06 6.00 4.80
CA GLY A 136 11.15 5.04 4.57
C GLY A 136 11.27 4.61 3.10
N ILE A 137 10.18 4.65 2.31
CA ILE A 137 10.27 4.42 0.85
C ILE A 137 11.04 5.57 0.20
N LEU A 138 10.68 6.81 0.50
CA LEU A 138 11.34 8.00 -0.05
C LEU A 138 12.81 8.12 0.37
N ASP A 139 13.16 7.68 1.58
CA ASP A 139 14.55 7.68 2.07
C ASP A 139 15.41 6.58 1.41
N SER A 140 14.78 5.61 0.73
CA SER A 140 15.45 4.48 0.06
C SER A 140 15.66 4.69 -1.44
N VAL A 141 15.12 5.77 -2.01
CA VAL A 141 15.27 6.20 -3.41
C VAL A 141 16.42 7.20 -3.52
#